data_AF-I1D423-F1
#
_entry.id   AF-I1D423-F1
#
_cell.length_a   1.000
_cell.length_b   1.000
_cell.length_c   1.000
_cell.angle_alpha   90.00
_cell.angle_beta   90.00
_cell.angle_gamma   90.00
#
_symmetry.space_group_name_H-M   'P 1'
#
loop_
_entity.id
_entity.type
_entity.pdbx_description
1 polymer ?
#
loop_
_entity_poly.entity_id
_entity_poly.type
_entity_poly.pdbx_seq_one_letter_code
_entity_poly.pdbx_strand_id
1 'polypeptide(L)'
;MGVDVRVRALGGRLAPVVVGLLVATAGCGVSERGLEAAADAKGGEDPEGVNSAPTTVPTTRSSPGEAELDPCALLDARDRSSVGLTSPGEPITVAGSLACDYVEPGSFGVTVTVDDHTDLAAIRARTPEAEELRVGATPALLIADRAVDDGTCSVSLAAESPGVRTIHIDVTTADFRDTERACTRATTVAELIEPEVA
;
A
#
# COMPACT_ATOMS: atom_id res chain seq x y z
N MET A 1 47.85 -21.82 -23.24
CA MET A 1 47.23 -22.78 -22.31
C MET A 1 45.73 -22.65 -22.51
N GLY A 2 45.16 -23.54 -23.31
CA GLY A 2 43.76 -23.52 -23.71
C GLY A 2 42.87 -24.16 -22.65
N VAL A 3 41.69 -23.59 -22.43
CA VAL A 3 40.64 -24.21 -21.64
C VAL A 3 39.44 -24.40 -22.57
N ASP A 4 39.31 -25.61 -23.09
CA ASP A 4 38.16 -26.11 -23.82
C ASP A 4 36.93 -26.16 -22.91
N VAL A 5 35.95 -25.29 -23.13
CA VAL A 5 34.63 -25.39 -22.52
C VAL A 5 33.75 -26.23 -23.44
N ARG A 6 33.57 -27.51 -23.08
CA ARG A 6 32.62 -28.41 -23.75
C ARG A 6 31.19 -28.10 -23.31
N VAL A 7 30.40 -27.48 -24.20
CA VAL A 7 28.95 -27.39 -24.05
C VAL A 7 28.35 -28.77 -24.38
N ARG A 8 27.84 -29.47 -23.36
CA ARG A 8 27.00 -30.66 -23.55
C ARG A 8 25.54 -30.23 -23.66
N ALA A 9 25.01 -30.27 -24.87
CA ALA A 9 23.58 -30.27 -25.13
C ALA A 9 22.98 -31.61 -24.66
N LEU A 10 22.02 -31.56 -23.74
CA LEU A 10 21.18 -32.70 -23.38
C LEU A 10 19.75 -32.37 -23.79
N GLY A 11 19.35 -32.92 -24.94
CA GLY A 11 17.96 -32.99 -25.35
C GLY A 11 17.17 -33.88 -24.39
N GLY A 12 16.09 -33.33 -23.84
CA GLY A 12 15.13 -34.03 -22.99
C GLY A 12 13.75 -33.98 -23.63
N ARG A 13 13.19 -35.16 -23.91
CA ARG A 13 12.01 -35.42 -24.73
C ARG A 13 10.72 -34.79 -24.19
N LEU A 14 9.88 -34.37 -25.14
CA LEU A 14 8.44 -34.13 -25.02
C LEU A 14 7.71 -35.33 -24.40
N ALA A 15 6.81 -35.05 -23.46
CA ALA A 15 5.60 -35.85 -23.23
C ALA A 15 4.46 -34.94 -22.71
N PRO A 16 3.28 -34.92 -23.35
CA PRO A 16 2.11 -34.18 -22.89
C PRO A 16 1.35 -34.99 -21.83
N VAL A 17 0.97 -34.37 -20.72
CA VAL A 17 -0.02 -34.94 -19.78
C VAL A 17 -1.34 -34.21 -19.96
N VAL A 18 -2.36 -35.03 -20.20
CA VAL A 18 -3.72 -34.71 -20.58
C VAL A 18 -4.55 -34.24 -19.38
N VAL A 19 -5.22 -33.12 -19.57
CA VAL A 19 -6.60 -32.73 -19.18
C VAL A 19 -7.24 -33.47 -17.99
N GLY A 20 -7.52 -32.71 -16.94
CA GLY A 20 -8.56 -33.00 -15.94
C GLY A 20 -9.43 -31.76 -15.73
N LEU A 21 -10.47 -31.63 -16.56
CA LEU A 21 -11.52 -30.61 -16.47
C LEU A 21 -12.54 -31.02 -15.40
N LEU A 22 -12.70 -30.26 -14.33
CA LEU A 22 -13.80 -30.42 -13.35
C LEU A 22 -14.71 -29.20 -13.39
N VAL A 23 -15.98 -29.50 -13.67
CA VAL A 23 -17.08 -28.57 -13.95
C VAL A 23 -17.67 -28.00 -12.66
N ALA A 24 -18.02 -26.72 -12.72
CA ALA A 24 -18.63 -25.91 -11.67
C ALA A 24 -20.06 -26.34 -11.29
N THR A 25 -20.43 -26.14 -10.02
CA THR A 25 -21.83 -25.96 -9.61
C THR A 25 -22.01 -24.57 -9.01
N ALA A 26 -22.88 -23.79 -9.67
CA ALA A 26 -23.38 -22.51 -9.20
C ALA A 26 -24.26 -22.70 -7.96
N GLY A 27 -24.05 -21.89 -6.94
CA GLY A 27 -24.95 -21.75 -5.79
C GLY A 27 -25.38 -20.30 -5.66
N CYS A 28 -26.45 -19.91 -6.36
CA CYS A 28 -27.18 -18.68 -6.09
C CYS A 28 -27.96 -18.85 -4.79
N GLY A 29 -27.62 -18.08 -3.76
CA GLY A 29 -28.47 -17.87 -2.58
C GLY A 29 -29.01 -16.45 -2.60
N VAL A 30 -30.17 -16.25 -3.22
CA VAL A 30 -31.02 -15.07 -3.07
C VAL A 30 -32.25 -15.50 -2.28
N SER A 31 -32.51 -14.86 -1.14
CA SER A 31 -33.73 -14.94 -0.31
C SER A 31 -33.41 -14.29 1.06
N GLU A 32 -34.13 -13.34 1.66
CA GLU A 32 -35.38 -12.64 1.35
C GLU A 32 -35.38 -11.28 2.08
N ARG A 33 -36.13 -10.31 1.52
CA ARG A 33 -36.56 -9.11 2.22
C ARG A 33 -37.57 -9.51 3.30
N GLY A 34 -37.32 -9.11 4.55
CA GLY A 34 -38.34 -8.95 5.58
C GLY A 34 -38.39 -7.49 5.99
N LEU A 35 -39.29 -6.74 5.37
CA LEU A 35 -39.81 -5.47 5.89
C LEU A 35 -41.01 -5.80 6.80
N GLU A 36 -41.44 -4.84 7.61
CA GLU A 36 -42.64 -4.83 8.48
C GLU A 36 -42.38 -5.30 9.93
N ALA A 37 -42.80 -4.61 10.99
CA ALA A 37 -43.44 -3.31 11.14
C ALA A 37 -43.26 -2.84 12.59
N ALA A 38 -43.35 -1.52 12.77
CA ALA A 38 -43.33 -0.82 14.05
C ALA A 38 -44.56 -1.12 14.91
N ALA A 39 -44.41 -1.02 16.24
CA ALA A 39 -45.34 -0.30 17.11
C ALA A 39 -44.79 -0.17 18.55
N ASP A 40 -44.60 1.08 18.96
CA ASP A 40 -44.58 1.59 20.33
C ASP A 40 -45.69 1.02 21.23
N ALA A 41 -45.37 0.84 22.52
CA ALA A 41 -46.25 1.27 23.64
C ALA A 41 -45.53 1.26 25.01
N LYS A 42 -45.07 2.46 25.40
CA LYS A 42 -45.31 3.18 26.67
C LYS A 42 -45.44 2.45 28.03
N GLY A 43 -44.70 3.02 29.00
CA GLY A 43 -45.03 3.12 30.44
C GLY A 43 -44.35 2.02 31.28
N GLY A 44 -43.69 2.27 32.38
CA GLY A 44 -43.50 3.42 33.27
C GLY A 44 -42.91 2.86 34.58
N GLU A 45 -42.44 3.75 35.45
CA GLU A 45 -42.10 3.52 36.88
C GLU A 45 -40.63 3.18 37.24
N ASP A 46 -39.96 4.21 37.79
CA ASP A 46 -38.83 4.17 38.74
C ASP A 46 -39.27 3.43 40.04
N PRO A 47 -38.37 2.76 40.79
CA PRO A 47 -37.51 3.49 41.73
C PRO A 47 -36.11 2.89 42.04
N GLU A 48 -35.20 3.78 42.47
CA GLU A 48 -34.15 3.63 43.49
C GLU A 48 -33.01 2.59 43.36
N GLY A 49 -31.77 3.11 43.44
CA GLY A 49 -30.54 2.37 43.77
C GLY A 49 -29.83 1.79 42.53
N VAL A 50 -28.57 2.08 42.22
CA VAL A 50 -27.40 2.09 43.10
C VAL A 50 -26.32 2.97 42.46
N ASN A 51 -25.65 3.74 43.31
CA ASN A 51 -24.46 4.51 43.01
C ASN A 51 -23.37 3.60 42.40
N SER A 52 -22.99 3.85 41.14
CA SER A 52 -21.75 3.34 40.56
C SER A 52 -21.14 4.43 39.70
N ALA A 53 -20.09 5.03 40.26
CA ALA A 53 -19.24 5.99 39.60
C ALA A 53 -18.76 5.43 38.26
N PRO A 54 -18.62 6.26 37.20
CA PRO A 54 -17.86 5.84 36.04
C PRO A 54 -16.41 5.69 36.48
N THR A 55 -15.92 4.45 36.49
CA THR A 55 -14.49 4.16 36.43
C THR A 55 -14.01 4.71 35.09
N THR A 56 -13.53 5.95 35.09
CA THR A 56 -12.68 6.47 34.02
C THR A 56 -11.45 5.60 33.97
N VAL A 57 -11.44 4.64 33.05
CA VAL A 57 -10.20 4.00 32.62
C VAL A 57 -9.31 5.16 32.15
N PRO A 58 -8.10 5.33 32.69
CA PRO A 58 -7.20 6.35 32.17
C PRO A 58 -6.85 5.92 30.75
N THR A 59 -7.42 6.59 29.75
CA THR A 59 -6.79 6.65 28.43
C THR A 59 -5.40 7.18 28.69
N THR A 60 -4.41 6.30 28.57
CA THR A 60 -3.01 6.69 28.47
C THR A 60 -2.94 7.67 27.30
N ARG A 61 -2.90 8.97 27.62
CA ARG A 61 -2.45 9.99 26.69
C ARG A 61 -1.04 9.57 26.32
N SER A 62 -0.86 9.09 25.09
CA SER A 62 0.45 9.04 24.46
C SER A 62 1.06 10.42 24.65
N SER A 63 2.25 10.47 25.24
CA SER A 63 3.04 11.71 25.31
C SER A 63 3.11 12.35 23.93
N PRO A 64 3.21 13.68 23.83
CA PRO A 64 3.72 14.33 22.62
C PRO A 64 5.22 14.01 22.54
N GLY A 65 5.53 12.79 22.13
CA GLY A 65 6.84 12.40 21.62
C GLY A 65 6.85 12.75 20.14
N GLU A 66 7.89 13.47 19.73
CA GLU A 66 8.43 13.58 18.37
C GLU A 66 7.37 13.48 17.26
N ALA A 67 7.01 14.62 16.65
CA ALA A 67 6.01 14.66 15.58
C ALA A 67 6.31 13.59 14.52
N GLU A 68 5.58 12.48 14.61
CA GLU A 68 5.63 11.37 13.68
C GLU A 68 5.17 11.92 12.33
N LEU A 69 5.98 11.68 11.29
CA LEU A 69 5.71 12.20 9.96
C LEU A 69 4.36 11.66 9.47
N ASP A 70 3.39 12.54 9.26
CA ASP A 70 2.05 12.15 8.79
C ASP A 70 2.07 11.87 7.28
N PRO A 71 1.87 10.61 6.82
CA PRO A 71 1.93 10.27 5.41
C PRO A 71 0.87 10.97 4.57
N CYS A 72 -0.30 11.31 5.13
CA CYS A 72 -1.34 12.00 4.37
C CYS A 72 -1.08 13.50 4.23
N ALA A 73 -0.20 14.05 5.06
CA ALA A 73 0.24 15.44 4.98
C ALA A 73 1.37 15.67 3.98
N LEU A 74 2.06 14.60 3.54
CA LEU A 74 3.18 14.67 2.56
C LEU A 74 2.75 15.13 1.17
N LEU A 75 1.45 15.07 0.86
CA LEU A 75 0.90 15.59 -0.39
C LEU A 75 -0.25 16.54 -0.08
N ASP A 76 -0.01 17.82 -0.32
CA ASP A 76 -1.05 18.83 -0.21
C ASP A 76 -2.11 18.68 -1.32
N ALA A 77 -3.20 19.44 -1.23
CA ALA A 77 -4.27 19.35 -2.22
C ALA A 77 -3.83 19.69 -3.65
N ARG A 78 -2.83 20.58 -3.81
CA ARG A 78 -2.30 20.99 -5.12
C ARG A 78 -1.43 19.89 -5.71
N ASP A 79 -0.56 19.30 -4.91
CA ASP A 79 0.34 18.24 -5.33
C ASP A 79 -0.45 17.00 -5.77
N ARG A 80 -1.43 16.60 -4.96
CA ARG A 80 -2.38 15.54 -5.32
C ARG A 80 -3.08 15.82 -6.66
N SER A 81 -3.62 17.02 -6.81
CA SER A 81 -4.32 17.41 -8.05
C SER A 81 -3.38 17.37 -9.27
N SER A 82 -2.10 17.72 -9.10
CA SER A 82 -1.11 17.72 -10.18
C SER A 82 -0.81 16.32 -10.72
N VAL A 83 -0.91 15.29 -9.87
CA VAL A 83 -0.78 13.88 -10.25
C VAL A 83 -2.12 13.21 -10.50
N GLY A 84 -3.23 13.97 -10.52
CA GLY A 84 -4.55 13.44 -10.82
C GLY A 84 -5.18 12.61 -9.69
N LEU A 85 -4.74 12.81 -8.46
CA LEU A 85 -5.43 12.34 -7.26
C LEU A 85 -6.47 13.37 -6.83
N THR A 86 -7.75 12.98 -6.83
CA THR A 86 -8.85 13.89 -6.47
C THR A 86 -9.30 13.76 -5.02
N SER A 87 -8.92 12.67 -4.35
CA SER A 87 -9.28 12.39 -2.97
C SER A 87 -8.23 12.92 -1.97
N PRO A 88 -8.63 13.19 -0.71
CA PRO A 88 -7.71 13.65 0.32
C PRO A 88 -6.74 12.57 0.84
N GLY A 89 -6.91 11.32 0.42
CA GLY A 89 -6.23 10.16 1.01
C GLY A 89 -6.93 9.66 2.28
N GLU A 90 -6.77 8.37 2.56
CA GLU A 90 -7.24 7.71 3.78
C GLU A 90 -6.04 7.22 4.60
N PRO A 91 -5.93 7.62 5.88
CA PRO A 91 -4.90 7.08 6.76
C PRO A 91 -5.11 5.58 6.99
N ILE A 92 -4.07 4.79 6.76
CA ILE A 92 -4.08 3.34 6.98
C ILE A 92 -2.77 2.89 7.65
N THR A 93 -2.61 1.58 7.84
CA THR A 93 -1.38 0.97 8.35
C THR A 93 -0.97 -0.17 7.42
N VAL A 94 0.28 -0.17 6.98
CA VAL A 94 0.88 -1.23 6.15
C VAL A 94 2.01 -1.87 6.93
N ALA A 95 1.87 -3.17 7.24
CA ALA A 95 2.87 -3.94 8.00
C ALA A 95 3.31 -3.33 9.35
N GLY A 96 2.48 -2.48 9.96
CA GLY A 96 2.76 -1.78 11.22
C GLY A 96 3.20 -0.32 11.05
N SER A 97 3.51 0.11 9.83
CA SER A 97 3.93 1.47 9.49
C SER A 97 2.73 2.33 9.09
N LEU A 98 2.78 3.63 9.43
CA LEU A 98 1.76 4.60 9.02
C LEU A 98 1.80 4.78 7.50
N ALA A 99 0.63 4.81 6.88
CA ALA A 99 0.51 5.06 5.45
C ALA A 99 -0.71 5.91 5.11
N CYS A 100 -0.69 6.50 3.92
CA CYS A 100 -1.84 7.15 3.31
C CYS A 100 -2.19 6.46 2.00
N ASP A 101 -3.45 6.05 1.87
CA ASP A 101 -3.96 5.41 0.66
C ASP A 101 -4.79 6.40 -0.16
N TYR A 102 -4.41 6.59 -1.41
CA TYR A 102 -5.11 7.44 -2.37
C TYR A 102 -5.65 6.58 -3.49
N VAL A 103 -6.98 6.47 -3.56
CA VAL A 103 -7.65 5.73 -4.63
C VAL A 103 -8.31 6.71 -5.60
N GLU A 104 -7.99 6.56 -6.88
CA GLU A 104 -8.69 7.22 -8.00
C GLU A 104 -9.49 6.15 -8.76
N PRO A 105 -10.81 6.01 -8.51
CA PRO A 105 -11.61 4.90 -9.01
C PRO A 105 -11.52 4.73 -10.53
N GLY A 106 -11.21 3.50 -10.96
CA GLY A 106 -11.08 3.14 -12.37
C GLY A 106 -9.82 3.68 -13.05
N SER A 107 -8.88 4.27 -12.30
CA SER A 107 -7.62 4.79 -12.84
C SER A 107 -6.39 4.14 -12.21
N PHE A 108 -6.11 4.43 -10.94
CA PHE A 108 -4.94 3.93 -10.21
C PHE A 108 -5.11 4.15 -8.70
N GLY A 109 -4.29 3.45 -7.91
CA GLY A 109 -4.07 3.72 -6.50
C GLY A 109 -2.62 4.17 -6.25
N VAL A 110 -2.44 4.97 -5.20
CA VAL A 110 -1.12 5.34 -4.66
C VAL A 110 -1.16 5.11 -3.16
N THR A 111 -0.23 4.34 -2.63
CA THR A 111 -0.03 4.20 -1.18
C THR A 111 1.32 4.81 -0.82
N VAL A 112 1.33 5.73 0.14
CA VAL A 112 2.55 6.35 0.69
C VAL A 112 2.75 5.81 2.09
N THR A 113 3.84 5.08 2.33
CA THR A 113 4.16 4.47 3.63
C THR A 113 5.42 5.09 4.23
N VAL A 114 5.36 5.47 5.50
CA VAL A 114 6.50 5.98 6.29
C VAL A 114 7.07 4.83 7.11
N ASP A 115 8.22 4.28 6.70
CA ASP A 115 8.87 3.12 7.34
C ASP A 115 10.07 3.58 8.21
N ASP A 116 10.00 3.29 9.51
CA ASP A 116 11.02 3.57 10.54
C ASP A 116 11.93 2.34 10.83
N HIS A 117 11.64 1.20 10.22
CA HIS A 117 12.30 -0.08 10.43
C HIS A 117 13.27 -0.45 9.30
N THR A 118 12.91 -0.15 8.06
CA THR A 118 13.66 -0.60 6.88
C THR A 118 14.37 0.56 6.19
N ASP A 119 15.69 0.45 5.99
CA ASP A 119 16.46 1.38 5.16
C ASP A 119 16.62 0.89 3.72
N LEU A 120 17.07 1.77 2.81
CA LEU A 120 17.28 1.43 1.41
C LEU A 120 18.28 0.28 1.21
N ALA A 121 19.30 0.14 2.08
CA ALA A 121 20.28 -0.93 1.94
C ALA A 121 19.64 -2.30 2.21
N ALA A 122 18.77 -2.39 3.22
CA ALA A 122 17.98 -3.58 3.50
C ALA A 122 17.01 -3.93 2.36
N ILE A 123 16.38 -2.93 1.73
CA ILE A 123 15.51 -3.12 0.56
C ILE A 123 16.33 -3.64 -0.62
N ARG A 124 17.45 -3.00 -0.95
CA ARG A 124 18.36 -3.42 -2.03
C ARG A 124 18.81 -4.87 -1.88
N ALA A 125 19.09 -5.31 -0.65
CA ALA A 125 19.50 -6.68 -0.36
C ALA A 125 18.39 -7.72 -0.61
N ARG A 126 17.11 -7.33 -0.45
CA ARG A 126 15.94 -8.19 -0.69
C ARG A 126 15.45 -8.15 -2.13
N THR A 127 15.73 -7.05 -2.83
CA THR A 127 15.31 -6.79 -4.22
C THR A 127 16.54 -6.43 -5.07
N PRO A 128 17.39 -7.42 -5.41
CA PRO A 128 18.65 -7.21 -6.14
C PRO A 128 18.45 -6.72 -7.58
N GLU A 129 17.25 -6.79 -8.13
CA GLU A 129 16.83 -6.26 -9.42
C GLU A 129 16.37 -4.80 -9.37
N ALA A 130 16.20 -4.22 -8.17
CA ALA A 130 15.80 -2.82 -8.04
C ALA A 130 16.79 -1.88 -8.74
N GLU A 131 16.25 -0.87 -9.43
CA GLU A 131 17.00 0.16 -10.11
C GLU A 131 17.37 1.27 -9.11
N GLU A 132 18.64 1.66 -9.07
CA GLU A 132 19.07 2.82 -8.29
C GLU A 132 18.71 4.11 -9.05
N LEU A 133 18.11 5.06 -8.34
CA LEU A 133 17.85 6.41 -8.87
C LEU A 133 18.09 7.48 -7.80
N ARG A 134 17.95 8.74 -8.21
CA ARG A 134 17.87 9.88 -7.30
C ARG A 134 16.62 10.68 -7.60
N VAL A 135 15.89 11.02 -6.56
CA VAL A 135 14.78 11.98 -6.62
C VAL A 135 15.33 13.26 -5.99
N GLY A 136 15.48 14.33 -6.77
CA GLY A 136 16.19 15.52 -6.29
C GLY A 136 17.60 15.20 -5.81
N ALA A 137 17.90 15.48 -4.53
CA ALA A 137 19.17 15.13 -3.89
C ALA A 137 19.16 13.71 -3.26
N THR A 138 17.96 13.19 -3.02
CA THR A 138 17.70 12.04 -2.15
C THR A 138 17.87 10.71 -2.90
N PRO A 139 18.67 9.77 -2.35
CA PRO A 139 18.79 8.43 -2.90
C PRO A 139 17.44 7.69 -2.90
N ALA A 140 17.18 6.91 -3.94
CA ALA A 140 15.99 6.08 -4.04
C ALA A 140 16.23 4.78 -4.80
N LEU A 141 15.31 3.83 -4.63
CA LEU A 141 15.21 2.59 -5.39
C LEU A 141 13.88 2.55 -6.12
N LEU A 142 13.89 2.17 -7.39
CA LEU A 142 12.68 1.84 -8.17
C LEU A 142 12.59 0.33 -8.30
N ILE A 143 11.42 -0.20 -7.97
CA ILE A 143 11.13 -1.62 -7.93
C ILE A 143 9.93 -1.86 -8.83
N ALA A 144 10.15 -2.59 -9.92
CA ALA A 144 9.12 -2.95 -10.87
C ALA A 144 9.52 -4.21 -11.64
N ASP A 145 8.57 -5.11 -11.86
CA ASP A 145 8.74 -6.22 -12.80
C ASP A 145 8.16 -5.82 -14.18
N ARG A 146 8.96 -5.08 -14.94
CA ARG A 146 8.59 -4.61 -16.29
C ARG A 146 8.35 -5.76 -17.27
N ALA A 147 8.84 -6.98 -16.99
CA ALA A 147 8.63 -8.14 -17.85
C ALA A 147 7.24 -8.75 -17.65
N VAL A 148 6.68 -8.63 -16.45
CA VAL A 148 5.32 -9.08 -16.13
C VAL A 148 4.27 -8.07 -16.57
N ASP A 149 4.59 -6.77 -16.54
CA ASP A 149 3.68 -5.67 -16.87
C ASP A 149 2.37 -5.75 -16.07
N ASP A 150 2.48 -5.94 -14.75
CA ASP A 150 1.33 -6.04 -13.84
C ASP A 150 0.76 -4.70 -13.41
N GLY A 151 1.26 -3.59 -13.97
CA GLY A 151 0.78 -2.25 -13.66
C GLY A 151 1.16 -1.78 -12.25
N THR A 152 2.15 -2.41 -11.62
CA THR A 152 2.65 -2.00 -10.31
C THR A 152 4.04 -1.37 -10.42
N CYS A 153 4.32 -0.41 -9.54
CA CYS A 153 5.67 0.10 -9.36
C CYS A 153 5.81 0.70 -7.96
N SER A 154 6.97 0.51 -7.34
CA SER A 154 7.31 1.09 -6.05
C SER A 154 8.55 1.96 -6.18
N VAL A 155 8.52 3.16 -5.60
CA VAL A 155 9.71 3.98 -5.34
C VAL A 155 9.94 4.01 -3.84
N SER A 156 11.11 3.56 -3.41
CA SER A 156 11.57 3.64 -2.02
C SER A 156 12.58 4.77 -1.91
N LEU A 157 12.23 5.84 -1.20
CA LEU A 157 13.00 7.06 -1.04
C LEU A 157 13.65 7.10 0.35
N ALA A 158 14.94 7.38 0.45
CA ALA A 158 15.57 7.60 1.76
C ALA A 158 14.92 8.81 2.45
N ALA A 159 14.75 8.76 3.77
CA ALA A 159 14.27 9.90 4.54
C ALA A 159 15.36 10.41 5.48
N GLU A 160 15.52 11.73 5.57
CA GLU A 160 16.35 12.40 6.58
C GLU A 160 15.53 12.86 7.80
N SER A 161 14.20 12.72 7.73
CA SER A 161 13.27 13.02 8.82
C SER A 161 13.54 12.16 10.07
N PRO A 162 13.54 12.75 11.29
CA PRO A 162 13.79 12.01 12.52
C PRO A 162 12.83 10.82 12.70
N GLY A 163 13.41 9.65 12.98
CA GLY A 163 12.62 8.44 13.21
C GLY A 163 12.12 7.76 11.93
N VAL A 164 12.33 8.33 10.74
CA VAL A 164 11.96 7.71 9.46
C VAL A 164 13.22 7.21 8.76
N ARG A 165 13.14 6.04 8.11
CA ARG A 165 14.25 5.48 7.33
C ARG A 165 13.98 5.53 5.83
N THR A 166 12.76 5.17 5.44
CA THR A 166 12.35 5.09 4.03
C THR A 166 10.91 5.55 3.88
N ILE A 167 10.61 6.27 2.79
CA ILE A 167 9.26 6.47 2.30
C ILE A 167 9.03 5.52 1.13
N HIS A 168 7.99 4.69 1.21
CA HIS A 168 7.55 3.86 0.10
C HIS A 168 6.40 4.54 -0.64
N ILE A 169 6.52 4.64 -1.95
CA ILE A 169 5.48 5.15 -2.84
C ILE A 169 5.11 4.00 -3.77
N ASP A 170 4.03 3.31 -3.45
CA ASP A 170 3.52 2.17 -4.22
C ASP A 170 2.37 2.64 -5.12
N VAL A 171 2.49 2.36 -6.41
CA VAL A 171 1.46 2.69 -7.41
C VAL A 171 0.95 1.42 -8.04
N THR A 172 -0.37 1.31 -8.18
CA THR A 172 -1.04 0.22 -8.90
C THR A 172 -2.04 0.80 -9.90
N THR A 173 -1.99 0.40 -11.16
CA THR A 173 -3.01 0.77 -12.16
C THR A 173 -4.27 -0.08 -11.98
N ALA A 174 -5.44 0.49 -12.30
CA ALA A 174 -6.72 -0.16 -12.05
C ALA A 174 -6.94 -1.44 -12.90
N ASP A 175 -6.28 -1.54 -14.05
CA ASP A 175 -6.35 -2.70 -14.94
C ASP A 175 -5.14 -3.64 -14.82
N PHE A 176 -4.23 -3.38 -13.89
CA PHE A 176 -3.02 -4.16 -13.62
C PHE A 176 -2.16 -4.36 -14.87
N ARG A 177 -1.94 -3.26 -15.60
CA ARG A 177 -1.10 -3.15 -16.80
C ARG A 177 -0.37 -1.82 -16.84
N ASP A 178 0.57 -1.70 -17.77
CA ASP A 178 1.32 -0.47 -18.01
C ASP A 178 2.18 -0.09 -16.80
N THR A 179 3.08 -1.01 -16.43
CA THR A 179 4.07 -0.83 -15.34
C THR A 179 4.92 0.43 -15.56
N GLU A 180 5.20 0.81 -16.80
CA GLU A 180 5.92 2.06 -17.12
C GLU A 180 5.15 3.30 -16.66
N ARG A 181 3.84 3.33 -16.89
CA ARG A 181 2.98 4.40 -16.41
C ARG A 181 2.85 4.40 -14.89
N ALA A 182 2.81 3.22 -14.26
CA ALA A 182 2.85 3.11 -12.80
C ALA A 182 4.15 3.72 -12.26
N CYS A 183 5.30 3.38 -12.84
CA CYS A 183 6.59 3.93 -12.43
C CYS A 183 6.72 5.42 -12.66
N THR A 184 6.29 5.92 -13.82
CA THR A 184 6.28 7.37 -14.10
C THR A 184 5.52 8.13 -13.02
N ARG A 185 4.37 7.60 -12.62
CA ARG A 185 3.55 8.19 -11.56
C ARG A 185 4.21 8.07 -10.19
N ALA A 186 4.75 6.91 -9.83
CA ALA A 186 5.45 6.71 -8.56
C ALA A 186 6.62 7.67 -8.40
N THR A 187 7.44 7.84 -9.46
CA THR A 187 8.53 8.81 -9.48
C THR A 187 8.03 10.25 -9.37
N THR A 188 6.95 10.62 -10.10
CA THR A 188 6.38 11.97 -10.00
C THR A 188 5.88 12.27 -8.59
N VAL A 189 5.23 11.31 -7.93
CA VAL A 189 4.79 11.45 -6.54
C VAL A 189 5.99 11.57 -5.60
N ALA A 190 7.03 10.75 -5.79
CA ALA A 190 8.26 10.85 -5.01
C ALA A 190 8.93 12.23 -5.15
N GLU A 191 8.94 12.82 -6.35
CA GLU A 191 9.46 14.19 -6.58
C GLU A 191 8.69 15.27 -5.82
N LEU A 192 7.38 15.07 -5.60
CA LEU A 192 6.56 15.99 -4.80
C LEU A 192 6.79 15.81 -3.30
N ILE A 193 7.07 14.59 -2.85
CA ILE A 193 7.31 14.27 -1.44
C ILE A 193 8.73 14.60 -1.00
N GLU A 194 9.72 14.51 -1.90
CA GLU A 194 11.14 14.69 -1.56
C GLU A 194 11.44 15.96 -0.73
N PRO A 195 10.88 17.15 -1.04
CA PRO A 195 11.12 18.36 -0.25
C PRO A 195 10.66 18.29 1.22
N GLU A 196 9.73 17.39 1.56
CA GLU A 196 9.19 17.22 2.91
C GLU A 196 10.02 16.24 3.76
N VAL A 197 10.92 15.47 3.13
CA VAL A 197 11.67 14.37 3.78
C VAL A 197 13.18 14.40 3.54
N ALA A 198 13.67 15.34 2.74
CA ALA A 198 15.08 15.60 2.44
C ALA A 198 15.78 16.52 3.46
#